data_AF-A0A7L2E278-F1
#
_entry.id   AF-A0A7L2E278-F1
#
_cell.length_a   1.000
_cell.length_b   1.000
_cell.length_c   1.000
_cell.angle_alpha   90.00
_cell.angle_beta   90.00
_cell.angle_gamma   90.00
#
_symmetry.space_group_name_H-M   'P 1'
#
loop_
_entity.id
_entity.type
_entity.pdbx_description
1 polymer ?
#
loop_
_entity_poly.entity_id
_entity_poly.type
_entity_poly.pdbx_seq_one_letter_code
_entity_poly.pdbx_strand_id
1 'polypeptide(L)'
;FYTVITNFKVLSFFQNDQSMQDMQIIGGDDLSKLTGKFFLFYKDIVGTGRTMKVLLNNIEKCKPKMIKVASLLVKRTSRPDGYRPDYYGFEIPDLFVVGYALDYNEHFRDLNHICVINDHGKTKYRV
;
A
#
# COMPACT_ATOMS: atom_id res chain seq x y z
N PHE A 1 -3.96 -19.78 23.10
CA PHE A 1 -4.85 -19.47 21.96
C PHE A 1 -4.55 -18.05 21.49
N TYR A 2 -4.08 -17.84 20.27
CA TYR A 2 -3.90 -16.51 19.70
C TYR A 2 -5.13 -16.20 18.82
N THR A 3 -5.85 -15.13 19.13
CA THR A 3 -6.93 -14.65 18.28
C THR A 3 -6.34 -13.70 17.24
N VAL A 4 -6.45 -14.05 15.96
CA VAL A 4 -6.14 -13.13 14.85
C VAL A 4 -7.45 -12.47 14.45
N ILE A 5 -7.54 -11.15 14.62
CA ILE A 5 -8.68 -10.35 14.16
C ILE A 5 -8.25 -9.67 12.86
N THR A 6 -8.94 -9.99 11.76
CA THR A 6 -8.70 -9.37 10.45
C THR A 6 -9.69 -8.23 10.22
N ASN A 7 -9.17 -7.01 10.14
CA ASN A 7 -9.95 -5.83 9.73
C ASN A 7 -9.43 -5.35 8.37
N PHE A 8 -10.34 -5.11 7.43
CA PHE A 8 -10.01 -4.55 6.12
C PHE A 8 -10.30 -3.06 6.10
N LYS A 9 -9.33 -2.28 5.61
CA LYS A 9 -9.51 -0.85 5.35
C LYS A 9 -9.06 -0.54 3.93
N VAL A 10 -9.89 0.20 3.20
CA VAL A 10 -9.54 0.66 1.87
C VAL A 10 -8.83 2.01 2.00
N LEU A 11 -7.67 2.10 1.38
CA LEU A 11 -6.89 3.32 1.36
C LEU A 11 -6.59 3.64 -0.10
N SER A 12 -7.05 4.79 -0.59
CA SER A 12 -6.80 5.25 -1.96
C SER A 12 -5.66 6.28 -1.97
N PHE A 13 -4.70 6.10 -2.89
CA PHE A 13 -3.44 6.85 -2.90
C PHE A 13 -2.93 7.26 -4.28
N PHE A 14 -3.53 6.76 -5.35
CA PHE A 14 -3.03 6.95 -6.71
C PHE A 14 -4.18 7.30 -7.63
N GLN A 15 -3.89 8.20 -8.57
CA GLN A 15 -4.71 8.45 -9.75
C GLN A 15 -3.77 8.40 -10.95
N ASN A 16 -4.09 7.59 -11.96
CA ASN A 16 -3.15 7.23 -13.03
C ASN A 16 -1.86 6.62 -12.44
N ASP A 17 -0.70 7.20 -12.76
CA ASP A 17 0.61 6.79 -12.28
C ASP A 17 1.21 7.75 -11.24
N GLN A 18 0.41 8.71 -10.74
CA GLN A 18 0.86 9.72 -9.79
C GLN A 18 0.29 9.46 -8.39
N SER A 19 1.13 9.61 -7.37
CA SER A 19 0.70 9.55 -5.96
C SER A 19 -0.06 10.82 -5.56
N MET A 20 -1.23 10.66 -4.96
CA MET A 20 -2.00 11.77 -4.39
C MET A 20 -1.35 12.28 -3.09
N GLN A 21 -1.41 13.60 -2.83
CA GLN A 21 -0.85 14.20 -1.61
C GLN A 21 -1.72 13.95 -0.37
N ASP A 22 -3.04 13.88 -0.54
CA ASP A 22 -3.99 13.72 0.55
C ASP A 22 -4.42 12.26 0.72
N MET A 23 -4.21 11.72 1.92
CA MET A 23 -4.67 10.39 2.30
C MET A 23 -6.14 10.44 2.71
N GLN A 24 -7.00 9.72 2.00
CA GLN A 24 -8.36 9.43 2.46
C GLN A 24 -8.43 8.00 2.99
N ILE A 25 -8.71 7.86 4.29
CA ILE A 25 -9.02 6.56 4.89
C ILE A 25 -10.52 6.34 4.69
N ILE A 26 -10.89 5.50 3.74
CA ILE A 26 -12.29 5.24 3.39
C ILE A 26 -12.69 3.90 4.04
N GLY A 27 -13.61 3.99 5.00
CA GLY A 27 -14.15 2.84 5.70
C GLY A 27 -13.27 2.27 6.82
N GLY A 28 -13.92 1.52 7.70
CA GLY A 28 -13.30 0.77 8.78
C GLY A 28 -13.72 1.21 10.18
N ASP A 29 -13.45 0.31 11.13
CA ASP A 29 -13.66 0.51 12.56
C ASP A 29 -12.91 1.74 13.12
N ASP A 30 -13.48 2.33 14.18
CA ASP A 30 -12.90 3.41 14.98
C ASP A 30 -11.44 3.11 15.34
N LEU A 31 -10.54 4.04 14.98
CA LEU A 31 -9.10 3.96 15.24
C LEU A 31 -8.77 3.92 16.74
N SER A 32 -9.70 4.33 17.61
CA SER A 32 -9.56 4.17 19.07
C SER A 32 -9.34 2.71 19.49
N LYS A 33 -9.89 1.74 18.73
CA LYS A 33 -9.75 0.30 18.97
C LYS A 33 -8.31 -0.20 18.79
N LEU A 34 -7.40 0.63 18.29
CA LEU A 34 -5.98 0.32 18.08
C LEU A 34 -5.14 0.45 19.36
N THR A 35 -5.62 1.15 20.38
CA THR A 35 -4.85 1.41 21.60
C THR A 35 -4.40 0.11 22.28
N GLY A 36 -3.11 0.00 22.59
CA GLY A 36 -2.54 -1.13 23.35
C GLY A 36 -2.51 -2.48 22.61
N LYS A 37 -2.81 -2.53 21.32
CA LYS A 37 -2.85 -3.77 20.52
C LYS A 37 -1.71 -3.89 19.51
N PHE A 38 -1.45 -5.11 19.06
CA PHE A 38 -0.52 -5.42 17.99
C PHE A 38 -1.23 -5.35 16.62
N PHE A 39 -0.61 -4.70 15.64
CA PHE A 39 -1.14 -4.62 14.28
C PHE A 39 -0.12 -5.05 13.23
N LEU A 40 -0.59 -5.81 12.25
CA LEU A 40 0.14 -6.11 11.03
C LEU A 40 -0.64 -5.50 9.86
N PHE A 41 -0.03 -4.53 9.18
CA PHE A 41 -0.56 -3.96 7.95
C PHE A 41 -0.05 -4.74 6.76
N TYR A 42 -0.94 -5.09 5.84
CA TYR A 42 -0.59 -5.66 4.55
C TYR A 42 -0.69 -4.58 3.47
N LYS A 43 0.35 -4.51 2.62
CA LYS A 43 0.39 -3.68 1.42
C LYS A 43 0.76 -4.51 0.20
N ASP A 44 0.11 -4.21 -0.90
CA ASP A 44 0.47 -4.73 -2.22
C ASP A 44 1.85 -4.22 -2.66
N ILE A 45 2.07 -2.91 -2.63
CA ILE A 45 3.32 -2.30 -3.10
C ILE A 45 3.72 -1.07 -2.27
N VAL A 46 5.02 -0.93 -2.02
CA VAL A 46 5.63 0.27 -1.44
C VAL A 46 6.55 0.92 -2.48
N GLY A 47 6.19 2.15 -2.87
CA GLY A 47 6.98 3.02 -3.76
C GLY A 47 8.04 3.83 -2.99
N THR A 48 7.89 5.15 -2.92
CA THR A 48 8.83 6.02 -2.16
C THR A 48 8.72 5.83 -0.65
N GLY A 49 7.59 5.32 -0.17
CA GLY A 49 7.30 5.17 1.27
C GLY A 49 6.58 6.36 1.90
N ARG A 50 6.33 7.46 1.16
CA ARG A 50 5.63 8.66 1.65
C ARG A 50 4.28 8.33 2.29
N THR A 51 3.46 7.57 1.58
CA THR A 51 2.13 7.13 2.02
C THR A 51 2.19 6.38 3.35
N MET A 52 3.16 5.47 3.48
CA MET A 52 3.29 4.67 4.69
C MET A 52 3.75 5.50 5.88
N LYS A 53 4.63 6.48 5.69
CA LYS A 53 4.99 7.43 6.75
C LYS A 53 3.77 8.19 7.27
N VAL A 54 2.96 8.75 6.37
CA VAL A 54 1.74 9.47 6.77
C VAL A 54 0.78 8.55 7.52
N LEU A 55 0.62 7.31 7.05
CA LEU A 55 -0.29 6.34 7.64
C LEU A 55 0.16 5.97 9.05
N LEU A 56 1.43 5.60 9.19
CA LEU A 56 2.01 5.19 10.46
C LEU A 56 2.02 6.35 11.47
N ASN A 57 2.39 7.56 11.05
CA ASN A 57 2.33 8.74 11.92
C ASN A 57 0.90 9.02 12.44
N ASN A 58 -0.13 8.71 11.65
CA ASN A 58 -1.52 8.85 12.10
C ASN A 58 -1.94 7.74 13.05
N ILE A 59 -1.52 6.49 12.80
CA ILE A 59 -1.84 5.34 13.65
C ILE A 59 -1.09 5.39 14.99
N GLU A 60 0.15 5.86 15.00
CA GLU A 60 0.96 5.99 16.21
C GLU A 60 0.32 6.90 17.26
N LYS A 61 -0.46 7.91 16.83
CA LYS A 61 -1.24 8.78 17.73
C LYS A 61 -2.28 7.99 18.54
N CYS A 62 -2.74 6.85 18.03
CA CYS A 62 -3.64 5.93 18.73
C CYS A 62 -2.92 5.02 19.74
N LYS A 63 -1.60 5.16 19.94
CA LYS A 63 -0.79 4.41 20.90
C LYS A 63 -0.98 2.88 20.82
N PRO A 64 -0.80 2.26 19.63
CA PRO A 64 -0.76 0.81 19.55
C PRO A 64 0.44 0.26 20.32
N LYS A 65 0.36 -1.02 20.72
CA LYS A 65 1.47 -1.70 21.39
C LYS A 65 2.62 -2.01 20.43
N MET A 66 2.30 -2.33 19.18
CA MET A 66 3.28 -2.53 18.12
C MET A 66 2.59 -2.42 16.77
N ILE A 67 3.30 -1.88 15.79
CA ILE A 67 2.91 -1.90 14.38
C ILE A 67 4.00 -2.64 13.60
N LYS A 68 3.57 -3.57 12.74
CA LYS A 68 4.40 -4.20 11.73
C LYS A 68 3.77 -4.01 10.36
N VAL A 69 4.59 -3.93 9.32
CA VAL A 69 4.13 -3.82 7.94
C VAL A 69 4.73 -4.91 7.09
N ALA A 70 3.87 -5.65 6.38
CA ALA A 70 4.25 -6.59 5.35
C ALA A 70 3.85 -6.03 3.98
N SER A 71 4.75 -6.11 3.00
CA SER A 71 4.43 -5.74 1.61
C SER A 71 4.81 -6.81 0.60
N LEU A 72 4.01 -7.05 -0.43
CA LEU A 72 4.43 -7.98 -1.48
C LEU A 72 5.61 -7.42 -2.28
N LEU A 73 5.53 -6.15 -2.69
CA LEU A 73 6.53 -5.50 -3.55
C LEU A 73 7.12 -4.24 -2.92
N VAL A 74 8.43 -4.05 -3.02
CA VAL A 74 9.13 -2.80 -2.69
C VAL A 74 9.85 -2.29 -3.93
N LYS A 75 9.59 -1.06 -4.34
CA LYS A 75 10.29 -0.45 -5.48
C LYS A 75 11.66 0.08 -5.09
N ARG A 76 12.65 -0.16 -5.96
CA ARG A 76 13.96 0.52 -5.93
C ARG A 76 13.82 1.93 -6.49
N THR A 77 13.32 2.85 -5.68
CA THR A 77 13.18 4.25 -6.06
C THR A 77 14.51 5.00 -5.90
N SER A 78 14.76 5.98 -6.77
CA SER A 78 15.95 6.85 -6.67
C SER A 78 15.85 7.89 -5.55
N ARG A 79 14.64 8.13 -5.05
CA ARG A 79 14.33 9.07 -3.95
C ARG A 79 13.46 8.38 -2.91
N PRO A 80 14.01 7.43 -2.14
CA PRO A 80 13.27 6.81 -1.07
C PRO A 80 13.07 7.82 0.06
N ASP A 81 11.87 7.87 0.63
CA ASP A 81 11.61 8.68 1.83
C ASP A 81 12.20 8.02 3.09
N GLY A 82 13.04 6.99 2.97
CA GLY A 82 13.65 6.30 4.11
C GLY A 82 12.70 5.39 4.89
N TYR A 83 11.56 5.01 4.31
CA TYR A 83 10.67 4.01 4.88
C TYR A 83 10.86 2.65 4.18
N ARG A 84 10.96 1.57 4.97
CA ARG A 84 10.91 0.18 4.49
C ARG A 84 9.95 -0.65 5.36
N PRO A 85 9.15 -1.56 4.77
CA PRO A 85 8.37 -2.55 5.51
C PRO A 85 9.24 -3.49 6.35
N ASP A 86 8.69 -4.01 7.44
CA ASP A 86 9.33 -5.05 8.26
C ASP A 86 9.48 -6.37 7.51
N TYR A 87 8.50 -6.68 6.65
CA TYR A 87 8.49 -7.88 5.82
C TYR A 87 8.21 -7.49 4.38
N TYR A 88 8.97 -8.03 3.44
CA TYR A 88 8.64 -7.88 2.02
C TYR A 88 8.95 -9.13 1.20
N GLY A 89 8.15 -9.35 0.15
CA GLY A 89 8.32 -10.50 -0.75
C GLY A 89 9.42 -10.26 -1.78
N PHE A 90 9.27 -9.19 -2.57
CA PHE A 90 10.16 -8.89 -3.69
C PHE A 90 10.57 -7.44 -3.75
N GLU A 91 11.81 -7.21 -4.14
CA GLU A 91 12.33 -5.88 -4.46
C GLU A 91 12.41 -5.71 -5.98
N ILE A 92 11.64 -4.77 -6.53
CA ILE A 92 11.44 -4.60 -7.98
C ILE A 92 12.03 -3.28 -8.50
N PRO A 93 12.35 -3.17 -9.80
CA PRO A 93 12.69 -1.88 -10.41
C PRO A 93 11.57 -0.85 -10.24
N ASP A 94 11.90 0.44 -10.40
CA ASP A 94 10.90 1.52 -10.39
C ASP A 94 10.12 1.58 -11.72
N LEU A 95 9.25 0.58 -11.91
CA LEU A 95 8.35 0.45 -13.05
C LEU A 95 6.90 0.43 -12.60
N PHE A 96 5.99 0.87 -13.45
CA PHE A 96 4.57 0.77 -13.17
C PHE A 96 4.09 -0.66 -13.46
N VAL A 97 3.63 -1.34 -12.42
CA VAL A 97 3.23 -2.76 -12.48
C VAL A 97 1.73 -2.90 -12.21
N VAL A 98 1.11 -3.87 -12.88
CA VAL A 98 -0.31 -4.22 -12.78
C VAL A 98 -0.46 -5.74 -12.64
N GLY A 99 -1.66 -6.20 -12.26
CA GLY A 99 -1.93 -7.62 -12.05
C GLY A 99 -1.63 -8.09 -10.64
N TYR A 100 -2.15 -9.26 -10.30
CA TYR A 100 -2.19 -9.80 -8.95
C TYR A 100 -2.84 -8.80 -7.97
N ALA A 101 -4.05 -8.34 -8.30
CA ALA A 101 -4.83 -7.30 -7.64
C ALA A 101 -4.28 -5.86 -7.74
N LEU A 102 -3.06 -5.64 -8.25
CA LEU A 102 -2.56 -4.32 -8.62
C LEU A 102 -3.30 -3.81 -9.87
N ASP A 103 -3.56 -2.51 -9.92
CA ASP A 103 -4.36 -1.91 -10.98
C ASP A 103 -3.72 -0.69 -11.65
N TYR A 104 -4.24 -0.38 -12.83
CA TYR A 104 -4.14 0.94 -13.44
C TYR A 104 -5.56 1.44 -13.71
N ASN A 105 -6.00 2.43 -12.92
CA ASN A 105 -7.35 2.99 -12.98
C ASN A 105 -8.45 1.90 -12.93
N GLU A 106 -8.36 1.02 -11.94
CA GLU A 106 -9.25 -0.12 -11.71
C GLU A 106 -9.18 -1.27 -12.74
N HIS A 107 -8.38 -1.13 -13.78
CA HIS A 107 -8.13 -2.21 -14.74
C HIS A 107 -6.99 -3.14 -14.30
N PHE A 108 -6.97 -4.35 -14.86
CA PHE A 108 -5.92 -5.37 -14.73
C PHE A 108 -5.81 -6.10 -13.39
N ARG A 109 -6.71 -5.86 -12.42
CA ARG A 109 -6.69 -6.56 -11.11
C ARG A 109 -6.80 -8.09 -11.24
N ASP A 110 -7.48 -8.55 -12.27
CA ASP A 110 -7.81 -9.94 -12.59
C ASP A 110 -6.67 -10.68 -13.32
N LEU A 111 -5.58 -10.01 -13.69
CA LEU A 111 -4.40 -10.69 -14.22
C LEU A 111 -3.71 -11.49 -13.12
N ASN A 112 -3.40 -12.76 -13.39
CA ASN A 112 -2.70 -13.62 -12.42
C ASN A 112 -1.21 -13.26 -12.22
N HIS A 113 -0.62 -12.59 -13.22
CA HIS A 113 0.80 -12.25 -13.23
C HIS A 113 1.00 -10.76 -12.96
N ILE A 114 2.07 -10.45 -12.23
CA ILE A 114 2.56 -9.08 -12.08
C ILE A 114 3.30 -8.70 -13.36
N CYS A 115 2.77 -7.72 -14.08
CA CYS A 115 3.24 -7.31 -15.40
C CYS A 115 3.59 -5.81 -15.42
N VAL A 116 4.49 -5.40 -16.30
CA VAL A 116 4.74 -3.97 -16.57
C VAL A 116 3.74 -3.49 -17.62
N ILE A 117 3.02 -2.40 -17.35
CA ILE A 117 2.09 -1.81 -18.32
C ILE A 117 2.86 -1.08 -19.43
N ASN A 118 2.49 -1.31 -20.69
CA ASN A 118 3.07 -0.63 -21.85
C ASN A 118 2.36 0.72 -22.12
N ASP A 119 2.95 1.54 -22.99
CA ASP A 119 2.43 2.88 -23.28
C ASP A 119 1.02 2.85 -23.90
N HIS A 120 0.74 1.88 -24.78
CA HIS A 120 -0.59 1.70 -25.34
C HIS A 120 -1.64 1.44 -24.24
N GLY A 121 -1.33 0.58 -23.28
CA GLY A 121 -2.18 0.31 -22.11
C GLY A 121 -2.40 1.55 -21.26
N LYS A 122 -1.34 2.31 -20.97
CA LYS A 122 -1.46 3.59 -20.25
C LYS A 122 -2.39 4.56 -20.96
N THR A 123 -2.22 4.75 -22.27
CA THR A 123 -3.08 5.66 -23.05
C THR A 123 -4.52 5.19 -23.08
N LYS A 124 -4.75 3.88 -23.24
CA LYS A 124 -6.10 3.30 -23.39
C LYS A 124 -6.96 3.45 -22.13
N TYR A 125 -6.34 3.35 -20.95
CA TYR A 125 -7.06 3.27 -19.66
C TYR A 125 -6.84 4.51 -18.78
N ARG A 126 -6.34 5.62 -19.33
CA ARG A 126 -6.13 6.87 -18.59
C ARG A 126 -7.46 7.55 -18.23
N VAL A 127 -7.56 8.11 -17.03
CA VAL A 127 -8.68 8.96 -16.56
C VAL A 127 -8.23 10.34 -16.16
#